data_AF-A0AA38LT93-F1
#
_entry.id   AF-A0AA38LT93-F1
#
_cell.length_a   1.000
_cell.length_b   1.000
_cell.length_c   1.000
_cell.angle_alpha   90.00
_cell.angle_beta   90.00
_cell.angle_gamma   90.00
#
_symmetry.space_group_name_H-M   'P 1'
#
loop_
_entity.id
_entity.type
_entity.pdbx_description
1 polymer ?
#
loop_
_entity_poly.entity_id
_entity_poly.type
_entity_poly.pdbx_seq_one_letter_code
_entity_poly.pdbx_strand_id
1 'polypeptide(L)'
;MNAASRANEQYSSTHEKHGKPRLPGTLNTRTPHSHLFFGPYVWFPILATLVWLGGILAMLLLWVTAGKPRYRGDEAAVVYISDVGAVHKKLFIGISCSTSGLYIMSLFAERWLRHIDRLPTDLRKREKIFDWVAIFFCIVGSAGLILCSIFDAFNHSNIHWPMALVFVIGVALSGIFQSAEIWSLHKDHPDRRSLFRNSIYKLVVVLLAVLGAIAFGVTYALCGGDVIATSRYSAAQCENITSACAALEWTIAFLLTFYFATLVADLWPAGKSSPRYMRRLARWQERHGEGDDFTGRKAFETHPENWMTAEQRAEAMQREMEARNRGQSIDTTQTAIGNAYLGNGPVVDTTPRMSTASNAPMMKGV
;
A
#
# COMPACT_ATOMS: atom_id res chain seq x y z
N MET A 1 0.35 58.96 13.91
CA MET A 1 0.94 57.71 13.36
C MET A 1 2.43 57.93 13.17
N ASN A 2 3.27 57.17 13.88
CA ASN A 2 4.73 57.25 13.77
C ASN A 2 5.22 56.55 12.50
N ALA A 3 6.38 56.97 11.96
CA ALA A 3 6.98 56.42 10.75
C ALA A 3 7.14 54.90 10.76
N ALA A 4 7.32 54.30 11.95
CA ALA A 4 7.34 52.85 12.14
C ALA A 4 6.01 52.15 11.81
N SER A 5 4.85 52.78 12.08
CA SER A 5 3.55 52.19 11.74
C SER A 5 3.28 52.24 10.24
N ARG A 6 3.73 53.30 9.55
CA ARG A 6 3.65 53.40 8.08
C ARG A 6 4.57 52.41 7.39
N ALA A 7 5.77 52.16 7.94
CA ALA A 7 6.67 51.13 7.42
C ALA A 7 6.09 49.71 7.57
N ASN A 8 5.41 49.42 8.69
CA ASN A 8 4.75 48.14 8.91
C ASN A 8 3.52 47.93 8.01
N GLU A 9 2.69 48.96 7.84
CA GLU A 9 1.56 48.92 6.89
C GLU A 9 2.04 48.78 5.45
N GLN A 10 3.13 49.47 5.08
CA GLN A 10 3.69 49.38 3.73
C GLN A 10 4.31 47.99 3.49
N TYR A 11 5.05 47.43 4.45
CA TYR A 11 5.56 46.06 4.42
C TYR A 11 4.44 45.02 4.30
N SER A 12 3.39 45.13 5.13
CA SER A 12 2.22 44.25 5.09
C SER A 12 1.49 44.35 3.75
N SER A 13 1.29 45.57 3.23
CA SER A 13 0.59 45.78 1.94
C SER A 13 1.39 45.30 0.73
N THR A 14 2.73 45.31 0.80
CA THR A 14 3.59 44.74 -0.26
C THR A 14 3.65 43.22 -0.22
N HIS A 15 3.60 42.60 0.96
CA HIS A 15 3.53 41.15 1.09
C HIS A 15 2.14 40.58 0.73
N GLU A 16 1.06 41.33 0.94
CA GLU A 16 -0.30 40.90 0.63
C GLU A 16 -0.60 40.91 -0.89
N LYS A 17 0.16 41.69 -1.68
CA LYS A 17 0.01 41.78 -3.14
C LYS A 17 0.69 40.66 -3.93
N HIS A 18 1.64 39.94 -3.33
CA HIS A 18 2.25 38.76 -3.94
C HIS A 18 1.48 37.52 -3.46
N GLY A 19 0.55 37.04 -4.29
CA GLY A 19 -0.19 35.81 -4.01
C GLY A 19 0.75 34.66 -3.60
N LYS A 20 0.34 33.88 -2.59
CA LYS A 20 1.14 32.79 -2.01
C LYS A 20 1.89 31.99 -3.10
N PRO A 21 3.22 31.79 -2.98
CA PRO A 21 4.00 31.12 -4.00
C PRO A 21 3.46 29.70 -4.22
N ARG A 22 3.14 29.35 -5.47
CA ARG A 22 2.62 28.02 -5.81
C ARG A 22 3.76 27.01 -5.86
N LEU A 23 3.53 25.82 -5.30
CA LEU A 23 4.49 24.71 -5.38
C LEU A 23 4.77 24.37 -6.86
N PRO A 24 6.05 24.18 -7.24
CA PRO A 24 6.42 23.69 -8.56
C PRO A 24 5.71 22.37 -8.86
N GLY A 25 5.32 22.12 -10.12
CA GLY A 25 4.60 20.90 -10.49
C GLY A 25 5.31 19.59 -10.10
N THR A 26 6.64 19.63 -9.96
CA THR A 26 7.47 18.51 -9.49
C THR A 26 7.37 18.23 -7.99
N LEU A 27 7.02 19.24 -7.17
CA LEU A 27 6.82 19.14 -5.71
C LEU A 27 5.34 19.10 -5.33
N ASN A 28 4.44 19.34 -6.28
CA ASN A 28 3.01 19.29 -6.04
C ASN A 28 2.55 17.83 -5.90
N THR A 29 2.22 17.39 -4.69
CA THR A 29 1.75 16.02 -4.42
C THR A 29 0.36 15.71 -4.97
N ARG A 30 -0.32 16.69 -5.58
CA ARG A 30 -1.53 16.46 -6.36
C ARG A 30 -1.21 15.99 -7.79
N THR A 31 0.03 16.12 -8.25
CA THR A 31 0.44 15.66 -9.58
C THR A 31 1.04 14.25 -9.51
N PRO A 32 0.76 13.38 -10.51
CA PRO A 32 1.33 12.04 -10.56
C PRO A 32 2.86 12.07 -10.72
N HIS A 33 3.40 13.09 -11.39
CA HIS A 33 4.82 13.26 -11.62
C HIS A 33 5.64 13.28 -10.31
N SER A 34 5.13 13.93 -9.25
CA SER A 34 5.81 13.96 -7.95
C SER A 34 5.94 12.54 -7.36
N HIS A 35 4.88 11.73 -7.46
CA HIS A 35 4.87 10.38 -6.90
C HIS A 35 5.80 9.43 -7.66
N LEU A 36 5.77 9.48 -9.00
CA LEU A 36 6.60 8.64 -9.86
C LEU A 36 8.10 8.94 -9.71
N PHE A 37 8.46 10.22 -9.53
CA PHE A 37 9.86 10.63 -9.41
C PHE A 37 10.45 10.35 -8.02
N PHE A 38 9.69 10.59 -6.95
CA PHE A 38 10.19 10.46 -5.57
C PHE A 38 9.90 9.09 -4.92
N GLY A 39 8.99 8.31 -5.50
CA GLY A 39 8.64 6.95 -5.08
C GLY A 39 8.87 5.91 -6.18
N PRO A 40 10.13 5.69 -6.64
CA PRO A 40 10.40 4.80 -7.78
C PRO A 40 9.92 3.36 -7.60
N TYR A 41 9.73 2.91 -6.36
CA TYR A 41 9.17 1.60 -6.03
C TYR A 41 7.75 1.36 -6.57
N VAL A 42 6.99 2.43 -6.84
CA VAL A 42 5.65 2.35 -7.44
C VAL A 42 5.69 1.80 -8.88
N TRP A 43 6.86 1.82 -9.53
CA TRP A 43 7.00 1.26 -10.88
C TRP A 43 6.81 -0.26 -10.90
N PHE A 44 7.14 -1.00 -9.85
CA PHE A 44 6.95 -2.45 -9.80
C PHE A 44 5.49 -2.86 -10.03
N PRO A 45 4.51 -2.39 -9.24
CA PRO A 45 3.11 -2.76 -9.46
C PRO A 45 2.52 -2.12 -10.72
N ILE A 46 3.00 -0.94 -11.15
CA ILE A 46 2.57 -0.32 -12.43
C ILE A 46 2.95 -1.22 -13.59
N LEU A 47 4.22 -1.64 -13.64
CA LEU A 47 4.70 -2.52 -14.69
C LEU A 47 4.02 -3.90 -14.61
N ALA A 48 3.77 -4.45 -13.41
CA ALA A 48 3.01 -5.70 -13.26
C ALA A 48 1.61 -5.57 -13.87
N THR A 49 0.91 -4.48 -13.55
CA THR A 49 -0.43 -4.17 -14.08
C THR A 49 -0.41 -4.06 -15.60
N LEU A 50 0.56 -3.32 -16.16
CA LEU A 50 0.66 -3.08 -17.60
C LEU A 50 1.06 -4.34 -18.38
N VAL A 51 2.03 -5.12 -17.88
CA VAL A 51 2.46 -6.37 -18.52
C VAL A 51 1.33 -7.40 -18.52
N TRP A 52 0.64 -7.54 -17.38
CA TRP A 52 -0.46 -8.48 -17.27
C TRP A 52 -1.65 -8.08 -18.16
N LEU A 53 -2.10 -6.82 -18.06
CA LEU A 53 -3.20 -6.32 -18.90
C LEU A 53 -2.84 -6.37 -20.38
N GLY A 54 -1.64 -5.89 -20.74
CA GLY A 54 -1.15 -5.92 -22.12
C GLY A 54 -1.05 -7.35 -22.64
N GLY A 55 -0.62 -8.29 -21.80
CA GLY A 55 -0.55 -9.71 -22.12
C GLY A 55 -1.91 -10.36 -22.40
N ILE A 56 -2.89 -10.11 -21.52
CA ILE A 56 -4.28 -10.58 -21.72
C ILE A 56 -4.86 -9.98 -23.00
N LEU A 57 -4.73 -8.66 -23.20
CA LEU A 57 -5.23 -7.98 -24.40
C LEU A 57 -4.53 -8.48 -25.67
N ALA A 58 -3.23 -8.76 -25.62
CA ALA A 58 -2.49 -9.33 -26.74
C ALA A 58 -3.02 -10.73 -27.10
N MET A 59 -3.22 -11.61 -26.12
CA MET A 59 -3.79 -12.94 -26.36
C MET A 59 -5.22 -12.85 -26.90
N LEU A 60 -6.06 -11.98 -26.35
CA LEU A 60 -7.41 -11.75 -26.84
C LEU A 60 -7.40 -11.24 -28.29
N LEU A 61 -6.51 -10.29 -28.61
CA LEU A 61 -6.38 -9.75 -29.95
C LEU A 61 -5.87 -10.79 -30.94
N LEU A 62 -4.90 -11.63 -30.56
CA LEU A 62 -4.41 -12.72 -31.40
C LEU A 62 -5.53 -13.71 -31.73
N TRP A 63 -6.37 -14.07 -30.77
CA TRP A 63 -7.51 -14.95 -31.00
C TRP A 63 -8.57 -14.30 -31.93
N VAL A 64 -8.94 -13.04 -31.67
CA VAL A 64 -9.92 -12.32 -32.49
C VAL A 64 -9.43 -12.09 -33.92
N THR A 65 -8.16 -11.71 -34.10
CA THR A 65 -7.57 -11.45 -35.43
C THR A 65 -7.36 -12.73 -36.24
N ALA A 66 -7.19 -13.88 -35.58
CA ALA A 66 -7.18 -15.19 -36.22
C ALA A 66 -8.58 -15.68 -36.66
N GLY A 67 -9.64 -14.89 -36.43
CA GLY A 67 -11.01 -15.25 -36.80
C GLY A 67 -11.75 -16.06 -35.74
N LYS A 68 -11.31 -16.00 -34.47
CA LYS A 68 -11.89 -16.73 -33.32
C LYS A 68 -11.90 -18.25 -33.54
N PRO A 69 -10.74 -18.86 -33.88
CA PRO A 69 -10.68 -20.31 -34.08
C PRO A 69 -11.01 -21.05 -32.79
N ARG A 70 -11.58 -22.25 -32.94
CA ARG A 70 -11.51 -23.33 -31.93
C ARG A 70 -10.22 -24.08 -32.20
N TYR A 71 -9.29 -24.12 -31.24
CA TYR A 71 -8.00 -24.78 -31.42
C TYR A 71 -8.11 -26.29 -31.28
N ARG A 72 -9.13 -26.78 -30.57
CA ARG A 72 -9.49 -28.19 -30.47
C ARG A 72 -10.98 -28.45 -30.67
N GLY A 73 -11.34 -29.69 -30.95
CA GLY A 73 -12.72 -30.09 -31.25
C GLY A 73 -13.64 -30.15 -30.01
N ASP A 74 -13.05 -30.18 -28.82
CA ASP A 74 -13.70 -30.15 -27.51
C ASP A 74 -13.93 -28.73 -26.96
N GLU A 75 -13.46 -27.69 -27.67
CA GLU A 75 -13.62 -26.30 -27.26
C GLU A 75 -15.00 -25.73 -27.63
N ALA A 76 -15.55 -24.94 -26.70
CA ALA A 76 -16.80 -24.23 -26.89
C ALA A 76 -16.62 -22.93 -27.71
N ALA A 77 -17.72 -22.21 -27.96
CA ALA A 77 -17.69 -20.94 -28.71
C ALA A 77 -16.78 -19.85 -28.10
N VAL A 78 -16.63 -19.83 -26.78
CA VAL A 78 -15.65 -18.99 -26.08
C VAL A 78 -14.45 -19.87 -25.70
N VAL A 79 -13.26 -19.48 -26.16
CA VAL A 79 -12.02 -20.21 -25.87
C VAL A 79 -11.47 -19.84 -24.50
N TYR A 80 -10.84 -20.80 -23.82
CA TYR A 80 -10.10 -20.56 -22.59
C TYR A 80 -8.87 -19.66 -22.87
N ILE A 81 -8.55 -18.76 -21.94
CA ILE A 81 -7.32 -17.95 -22.06
C ILE A 81 -6.08 -18.85 -21.93
N SER A 82 -6.19 -19.95 -21.18
CA SER A 82 -5.15 -20.98 -21.07
C SER A 82 -4.91 -21.73 -22.38
N ASP A 83 -5.94 -21.93 -23.22
CA ASP A 83 -5.81 -22.54 -24.56
C ASP A 83 -5.11 -21.58 -25.54
N VAL A 84 -5.51 -20.30 -25.56
CA VAL A 84 -4.80 -19.26 -26.32
C VAL A 84 -3.34 -19.17 -25.85
N GLY A 85 -3.13 -19.27 -24.53
CA GLY A 85 -1.81 -19.33 -23.91
C GLY A 85 -1.00 -20.56 -24.34
N ALA A 86 -1.64 -21.71 -24.53
CA ALA A 86 -1.01 -22.94 -25.02
C ALA A 86 -0.56 -22.81 -26.48
N VAL A 87 -1.39 -22.20 -27.34
CA VAL A 87 -1.02 -21.87 -28.74
C VAL A 87 0.12 -20.87 -28.79
N HIS A 88 0.05 -19.82 -27.98
CA HIS A 88 1.04 -18.75 -27.91
C HIS A 88 1.99 -18.90 -26.71
N LYS A 89 2.48 -20.13 -26.47
CA LYS A 89 3.24 -20.52 -25.27
C LYS A 89 4.38 -19.57 -24.89
N LYS A 90 5.20 -19.15 -25.86
CA LYS A 90 6.34 -18.24 -25.60
C LYS A 90 5.87 -16.89 -25.05
N LEU A 91 4.76 -16.36 -25.60
CA LEU A 91 4.16 -15.11 -25.13
C LEU A 91 3.62 -15.28 -23.72
N PHE A 92 2.87 -16.37 -23.46
CA PHE A 92 2.27 -16.62 -22.15
C PHE A 92 3.32 -16.84 -21.05
N ILE A 93 4.41 -17.56 -21.34
CA ILE A 93 5.55 -17.70 -20.42
C ILE A 93 6.19 -16.34 -20.14
N GLY A 94 6.42 -15.52 -21.18
CA GLY A 94 6.99 -14.18 -21.02
C GLY A 94 6.16 -13.29 -20.11
N ILE A 95 4.85 -13.21 -20.37
CA ILE A 95 3.89 -12.44 -19.54
C ILE A 95 3.91 -12.95 -18.09
N SER A 96 3.87 -14.27 -17.90
CA SER A 96 3.83 -14.92 -16.58
C SER A 96 5.10 -14.64 -15.77
N CYS A 97 6.28 -14.84 -16.36
CA CYS A 97 7.56 -14.57 -15.70
C CYS A 97 7.72 -13.09 -15.32
N SER A 98 7.42 -12.18 -16.26
CA SER A 98 7.52 -10.73 -16.02
C SER A 98 6.54 -10.27 -14.95
N THR A 99 5.28 -10.70 -15.01
CA THR A 99 4.25 -10.36 -14.03
C THR A 99 4.60 -10.89 -12.64
N SER A 100 4.97 -12.18 -12.54
CA SER A 100 5.39 -12.81 -11.29
C SER A 100 6.58 -12.10 -10.64
N GLY A 101 7.62 -11.79 -11.41
CA GLY A 101 8.79 -11.06 -10.90
C GLY A 101 8.42 -9.68 -10.36
N LEU A 102 7.64 -8.91 -11.13
CA LEU A 102 7.21 -7.57 -10.72
C LEU A 102 6.24 -7.60 -9.52
N TYR A 103 5.38 -8.61 -9.43
CA TYR A 103 4.48 -8.81 -8.30
C TYR A 103 5.26 -9.11 -7.02
N ILE A 104 6.21 -10.06 -7.05
CA ILE A 104 7.08 -10.37 -5.92
C ILE A 104 7.88 -9.14 -5.50
N MET A 105 8.48 -8.41 -6.45
CA MET A 105 9.21 -7.17 -6.16
C MET A 105 8.33 -6.10 -5.52
N SER A 106 7.03 -6.04 -5.86
CA SER A 106 6.09 -5.09 -5.28
C SER A 106 5.89 -5.34 -3.78
N LEU A 107 5.72 -6.59 -3.36
CA LEU A 107 5.56 -6.93 -1.93
C LEU A 107 6.87 -6.75 -1.15
N PHE A 108 8.01 -7.13 -1.74
CA PHE A 108 9.30 -6.85 -1.09
C PHE A 108 9.57 -5.34 -0.97
N ALA A 109 9.16 -4.54 -1.97
CA ALA A 109 9.26 -3.09 -1.91
C ALA A 109 8.36 -2.52 -0.81
N GLU A 110 7.14 -3.03 -0.65
CA GLU A 110 6.25 -2.66 0.46
C GLU A 110 6.90 -2.97 1.81
N ARG A 111 7.37 -4.21 2.02
CA ARG A 111 8.07 -4.63 3.23
C ARG A 111 9.26 -3.73 3.55
N TRP A 112 10.09 -3.47 2.54
CA TRP A 112 11.27 -2.62 2.67
C TRP A 112 10.88 -1.20 3.06
N LEU A 113 9.88 -0.61 2.39
CA LEU A 113 9.42 0.74 2.66
C LEU A 113 8.78 0.89 4.05
N ARG A 114 8.15 -0.16 4.57
CA ARG A 114 7.67 -0.21 5.97
C ARG A 114 8.82 -0.33 6.96
N HIS A 115 9.87 -1.07 6.61
CA HIS A 115 11.06 -1.22 7.45
C HIS A 115 11.86 0.08 7.60
N ILE A 116 11.89 0.94 6.57
CA ILE A 116 12.57 2.24 6.60
C ILE A 116 11.63 3.43 6.91
N ASP A 117 10.48 3.15 7.53
CA ASP A 117 9.49 4.13 7.99
C ASP A 117 8.94 5.07 6.89
N ARG A 118 9.01 4.65 5.62
CA ARG A 118 8.42 5.39 4.48
C ARG A 118 6.94 5.05 4.29
N LEU A 119 6.52 3.89 4.75
CA LEU A 119 5.13 3.49 4.93
C LEU A 119 4.84 3.36 6.44
N PRO A 120 3.57 3.36 6.86
CA PRO A 120 3.21 3.10 8.26
C PRO A 120 3.88 1.83 8.75
N THR A 121 4.63 1.97 9.85
CA THR A 121 5.49 0.94 10.41
C THR A 121 4.67 -0.11 11.14
N ASP A 122 5.13 -1.36 11.11
CA ASP A 122 4.54 -2.43 11.90
C ASP A 122 4.80 -2.21 13.39
N LEU A 123 3.76 -1.81 14.12
CA LEU A 123 3.82 -1.61 15.57
C LEU A 123 3.70 -2.95 16.29
N ARG A 124 2.98 -3.92 15.71
CA ARG A 124 2.72 -5.22 16.32
C ARG A 124 3.47 -6.33 15.60
N LYS A 125 3.90 -7.35 16.35
CA LYS A 125 4.49 -8.59 15.79
C LYS A 125 3.56 -9.29 14.79
N ARG A 126 2.24 -9.17 14.98
CA ARG A 126 1.22 -9.77 14.10
C ARG A 126 1.23 -9.18 12.69
N GLU A 127 1.45 -7.87 12.55
CA GLU A 127 1.54 -7.20 11.24
C GLU A 127 2.74 -7.73 10.46
N LYS A 128 3.90 -7.83 11.11
CA LYS A 128 5.11 -8.43 10.53
C LYS A 128 4.87 -9.88 10.07
N ILE A 129 4.11 -10.66 10.84
CA ILE A 129 3.78 -12.05 10.46
C ILE A 129 2.86 -12.06 9.24
N PHE A 130 1.80 -11.25 9.22
CA PHE A 130 0.88 -11.19 8.08
C PHE A 130 1.59 -10.79 6.79
N ASP A 131 2.49 -9.81 6.85
CA ASP A 131 3.28 -9.37 5.71
C ASP A 131 4.20 -10.49 5.17
N TRP A 132 4.95 -11.16 6.06
CA TRP A 132 5.79 -12.31 5.64
C TRP A 132 4.99 -13.48 5.08
N VAL A 133 3.84 -13.78 5.67
CA VAL A 133 2.93 -14.82 5.15
C VAL A 133 2.36 -14.40 3.79
N ALA A 134 2.05 -13.11 3.60
CA ALA A 134 1.62 -12.60 2.31
C ALA A 134 2.70 -12.74 1.23
N ILE A 135 3.96 -12.43 1.55
CA ILE A 135 5.11 -12.63 0.66
C ILE A 135 5.28 -14.12 0.31
N PHE A 136 5.18 -15.01 1.29
CA PHE A 136 5.27 -16.46 1.06
C PHE A 136 4.21 -16.93 0.06
N PHE A 137 2.93 -16.59 0.27
CA PHE A 137 1.86 -16.96 -0.65
C PHE A 137 1.96 -16.27 -2.02
N CYS A 138 2.51 -15.05 -2.08
CA CYS A 138 2.84 -14.38 -3.34
C CYS A 138 3.86 -15.18 -4.16
N ILE A 139 4.93 -15.67 -3.53
CA ILE A 139 5.95 -16.48 -4.19
C ILE A 139 5.35 -17.82 -4.66
N VAL A 140 4.58 -18.49 -3.81
CA VAL A 140 3.89 -19.76 -4.16
C VAL A 140 2.93 -19.55 -5.33
N GLY A 141 2.09 -18.51 -5.28
CA GLY A 141 1.16 -18.18 -6.37
C GLY A 141 1.88 -17.83 -7.67
N SER A 142 2.97 -17.06 -7.58
CA SER A 142 3.81 -16.68 -8.72
C SER A 142 4.50 -17.88 -9.37
N ALA A 143 4.96 -18.84 -8.56
CA ALA A 143 5.49 -20.11 -9.03
C ALA A 143 4.39 -20.92 -9.74
N GLY A 144 3.18 -20.98 -9.18
CA GLY A 144 2.01 -21.59 -9.84
C GLY A 144 1.74 -21.00 -11.22
N LEU A 145 1.75 -19.66 -11.35
CA LEU A 145 1.53 -18.97 -12.63
C LEU A 145 2.61 -19.30 -13.68
N ILE A 146 3.87 -19.30 -13.28
CA ILE A 146 4.97 -19.66 -14.19
C ILE A 146 4.85 -21.13 -14.59
N LEU A 147 4.61 -22.03 -13.64
CA LEU A 147 4.52 -23.46 -13.91
C LEU A 147 3.31 -23.79 -14.81
N CYS A 148 2.14 -23.17 -14.61
CA CYS A 148 1.00 -23.38 -15.49
C CYS A 148 1.23 -22.83 -16.91
N SER A 149 2.09 -21.81 -17.07
CA SER A 149 2.49 -21.33 -18.41
C SER A 149 3.47 -22.27 -19.13
N ILE A 150 4.32 -22.99 -18.37
CA ILE A 150 5.27 -23.98 -18.92
C ILE A 150 4.56 -25.30 -19.23
N PHE A 151 3.74 -25.79 -18.29
CA PHE A 151 2.90 -26.96 -18.44
C PHE A 151 1.55 -26.52 -19.01
N ASP A 152 1.52 -26.31 -20.32
CA ASP A 152 0.37 -25.78 -21.04
C ASP A 152 -0.86 -26.71 -20.99
N ALA A 153 -2.04 -26.12 -21.18
CA ALA A 153 -3.34 -26.81 -21.12
C ALA A 153 -3.47 -27.95 -22.14
N PHE A 154 -2.72 -27.89 -23.24
CA PHE A 154 -2.82 -28.86 -24.33
C PHE A 154 -2.00 -30.12 -24.10
N ASN A 155 -0.74 -29.97 -23.75
CA ASN A 155 0.20 -31.08 -23.65
C ASN A 155 0.30 -31.62 -22.21
N HIS A 156 -0.01 -30.79 -21.22
CA HIS A 156 0.22 -31.11 -19.80
C HIS A 156 -0.98 -30.73 -18.92
N SER A 157 -2.22 -30.91 -19.40
CA SER A 157 -3.46 -30.52 -18.71
C SER A 157 -3.53 -31.00 -17.24
N ASN A 158 -3.13 -32.24 -16.97
CA ASN A 158 -3.11 -32.82 -15.62
C ASN A 158 -2.18 -32.10 -14.63
N ILE A 159 -1.19 -31.35 -15.12
CA ILE A 159 -0.27 -30.53 -14.32
C ILE A 159 -0.71 -29.07 -14.36
N HIS A 160 -1.21 -28.60 -15.51
CA HIS A 160 -1.70 -27.25 -15.73
C HIS A 160 -2.75 -26.85 -14.67
N TRP A 161 -3.79 -27.68 -14.50
CA TRP A 161 -4.91 -27.36 -13.61
C TRP A 161 -4.52 -27.28 -12.12
N PRO A 162 -3.76 -28.24 -11.55
CA PRO A 162 -3.22 -28.07 -10.20
C PRO A 162 -2.35 -26.82 -10.04
N MET A 163 -1.53 -26.45 -11.03
CA MET A 163 -0.70 -25.25 -10.94
C MET A 163 -1.53 -23.97 -11.03
N ALA A 164 -2.57 -23.95 -11.86
CA ALA A 164 -3.55 -22.86 -11.90
C ALA A 164 -4.28 -22.70 -10.56
N LEU A 165 -4.62 -23.81 -9.89
CA LEU A 165 -5.20 -23.77 -8.55
C LEU A 165 -4.23 -23.19 -7.52
N VAL A 166 -2.97 -23.63 -7.53
CA VAL A 166 -1.90 -23.08 -6.65
C VAL A 166 -1.72 -21.58 -6.90
N PHE A 167 -1.73 -21.14 -8.16
CA PHE A 167 -1.68 -19.74 -8.53
C PHE A 167 -2.83 -18.93 -7.92
N VAL A 168 -4.08 -19.35 -8.16
CA VAL A 168 -5.27 -18.63 -7.69
C VAL A 168 -5.32 -18.57 -6.17
N ILE A 169 -5.10 -19.71 -5.49
CA ILE A 169 -5.12 -19.77 -4.02
C ILE A 169 -3.97 -18.95 -3.44
N GLY A 170 -2.76 -19.07 -3.99
CA GLY A 170 -1.59 -18.32 -3.51
C GLY A 170 -1.78 -16.81 -3.63
N VAL A 171 -2.26 -16.32 -4.78
CA VAL A 171 -2.53 -14.89 -4.96
C VAL A 171 -3.65 -14.41 -4.04
N ALA A 172 -4.74 -15.18 -3.90
CA ALA A 172 -5.86 -14.83 -3.03
C ALA A 172 -5.44 -14.74 -1.56
N LEU A 173 -4.72 -15.75 -1.05
CA LEU A 173 -4.22 -15.75 0.33
C LEU A 173 -3.24 -14.60 0.56
N SER A 174 -2.34 -14.35 -0.39
CA SER A 174 -1.43 -13.20 -0.33
C SER A 174 -2.18 -11.86 -0.20
N GLY A 175 -3.22 -11.65 -1.00
CA GLY A 175 -4.04 -10.44 -0.94
C GLY A 175 -4.85 -10.32 0.36
N ILE A 176 -5.37 -11.43 0.89
CA ILE A 176 -6.08 -11.47 2.17
C ILE A 176 -5.14 -11.08 3.32
N PHE A 177 -3.94 -11.65 3.37
CA PHE A 177 -2.98 -11.34 4.44
C PHE A 177 -2.47 -9.89 4.39
N GLN A 178 -2.19 -9.34 3.20
CA GLN A 178 -1.90 -7.90 3.04
C GLN A 178 -3.06 -7.03 3.55
N SER A 179 -4.29 -7.42 3.28
CA SER A 179 -5.47 -6.67 3.71
C SER A 179 -5.66 -6.74 5.23
N ALA A 180 -5.44 -7.92 5.82
CA ALA A 180 -5.47 -8.15 7.26
C ALA A 180 -4.39 -7.35 8.01
N GLU A 181 -3.20 -7.22 7.43
CA GLU A 181 -2.13 -6.35 7.93
C GLU A 181 -2.58 -4.88 7.98
N ILE A 182 -3.13 -4.35 6.87
CA ILE A 182 -3.63 -2.97 6.83
C ILE A 182 -4.78 -2.74 7.81
N TRP A 183 -5.65 -3.74 8.02
CA TRP A 183 -6.71 -3.65 9.03
C TRP A 183 -6.16 -3.60 10.46
N SER A 184 -5.12 -4.37 10.76
CA SER A 184 -4.43 -4.28 12.06
C SER A 184 -3.83 -2.89 12.26
N LEU A 185 -3.15 -2.36 11.23
CA LEU A 185 -2.54 -1.03 11.26
C LEU A 185 -3.55 0.11 11.38
N HIS A 186 -4.73 -0.01 10.76
CA HIS A 186 -5.76 1.03 10.82
C HIS A 186 -6.24 1.29 12.26
N LYS A 187 -6.26 0.24 13.10
CA LYS A 187 -6.64 0.38 14.52
C LYS A 187 -5.70 1.30 15.29
N ASP A 188 -4.43 1.36 14.89
CA ASP A 188 -3.39 2.12 15.58
C ASP A 188 -3.12 3.49 14.93
N HIS A 189 -3.60 3.70 13.69
CA HIS A 189 -3.49 4.98 12.97
C HIS A 189 -4.83 5.38 12.28
N PRO A 190 -5.86 5.77 13.06
CA PRO A 190 -7.19 6.11 12.53
C PRO A 190 -7.17 7.34 11.59
N ASP A 191 -6.16 8.21 11.73
CA ASP A 191 -6.03 9.46 10.96
C ASP A 191 -5.76 9.22 9.46
N ARG A 192 -5.35 8.01 9.07
CA ARG A 192 -5.00 7.66 7.69
C ARG A 192 -6.10 6.84 6.99
N ARG A 193 -7.29 7.44 6.83
CA ARG A 193 -8.46 6.81 6.18
C ARG A 193 -8.21 6.28 4.76
N SER A 194 -7.22 6.80 4.03
CA SER A 194 -6.90 6.34 2.68
C SER A 194 -6.37 4.91 2.62
N LEU A 195 -5.65 4.47 3.66
CA LEU A 195 -5.07 3.11 3.72
C LEU A 195 -6.17 2.06 3.85
N PHE A 196 -7.12 2.30 4.75
CA PHE A 196 -8.27 1.42 4.96
C PHE A 196 -9.14 1.30 3.71
N ARG A 197 -9.39 2.42 3.02
CA ARG A 197 -10.15 2.42 1.76
C ARG A 197 -9.46 1.59 0.67
N ASN A 198 -8.13 1.70 0.52
CA ASN A 198 -7.39 0.89 -0.45
C ASN A 198 -7.48 -0.61 -0.12
N SER A 199 -7.36 -0.97 1.16
CA SER A 199 -7.53 -2.36 1.62
C SER A 199 -8.94 -2.90 1.33
N ILE A 200 -10.00 -2.08 1.48
CA ILE A 200 -11.36 -2.48 1.08
C ILE A 200 -11.42 -2.76 -0.43
N TYR A 201 -10.90 -1.87 -1.28
CA TYR A 201 -10.92 -2.10 -2.73
C TYR A 201 -10.17 -3.38 -3.10
N LYS A 202 -9.00 -3.62 -2.49
CA LYS A 202 -8.23 -4.85 -2.65
C LYS A 202 -9.05 -6.08 -2.28
N LEU A 203 -9.71 -6.08 -1.12
CA LEU A 203 -10.54 -7.19 -0.68
C LEU A 203 -11.75 -7.44 -1.56
N VAL A 204 -12.42 -6.39 -2.05
CA VAL A 204 -13.54 -6.55 -2.99
C VAL A 204 -13.06 -7.23 -4.27
N VAL A 205 -11.92 -6.79 -4.82
CA VAL A 205 -11.35 -7.42 -6.03
C VAL A 205 -10.97 -8.89 -5.76
N VAL A 206 -10.30 -9.18 -4.64
CA VAL A 206 -9.93 -10.56 -4.27
C VAL A 206 -11.17 -11.43 -4.06
N LEU A 207 -12.20 -10.91 -3.39
CA LEU A 207 -13.46 -11.63 -3.17
C LEU A 207 -14.15 -11.95 -4.50
N LEU A 208 -14.27 -10.97 -5.40
CA LEU A 208 -14.84 -11.18 -6.73
C LEU A 208 -14.05 -12.22 -7.53
N ALA A 209 -12.71 -12.20 -7.45
CA ALA A 209 -11.86 -13.17 -8.11
C ALA A 209 -12.04 -14.59 -7.53
N VAL A 210 -12.14 -14.72 -6.20
CA VAL A 210 -12.39 -16.01 -5.53
C VAL A 210 -13.76 -16.57 -5.89
N LEU A 211 -14.81 -15.74 -5.88
CA LEU A 211 -16.16 -16.15 -6.31
C LEU A 211 -16.17 -16.57 -7.78
N GLY A 212 -15.48 -15.81 -8.64
CA GLY A 212 -15.28 -16.17 -10.04
C GLY A 212 -14.56 -17.51 -10.19
N ALA A 213 -13.49 -17.76 -9.42
CA ALA A 213 -12.73 -19.01 -9.46
C ALA A 213 -13.55 -20.22 -8.96
N ILE A 214 -14.40 -20.04 -7.95
CA ILE A 214 -15.34 -21.07 -7.52
C ILE A 214 -16.35 -21.36 -8.62
N ALA A 215 -16.95 -20.32 -9.22
CA ALA A 215 -17.88 -20.49 -10.34
C ALA A 215 -17.20 -21.17 -11.55
N PHE A 216 -15.95 -20.83 -11.82
CA PHE A 216 -15.12 -21.47 -12.84
C PHE A 216 -14.94 -22.95 -12.54
N GLY A 217 -14.50 -23.30 -11.32
CA GLY A 217 -14.28 -24.70 -10.93
C GLY A 217 -15.57 -25.54 -10.95
N VAL A 218 -16.70 -24.95 -10.53
CA VAL A 218 -18.01 -25.60 -10.61
C VAL A 218 -18.41 -25.84 -12.06
N THR A 219 -18.38 -24.81 -12.91
CA THR A 219 -18.76 -24.94 -14.33
C THR A 219 -17.86 -25.92 -15.08
N TYR A 220 -16.54 -25.88 -14.80
CA TYR A 220 -15.58 -26.85 -15.32
C TYR A 220 -15.95 -28.28 -14.90
N ALA A 221 -16.25 -28.51 -13.62
CA ALA A 221 -16.57 -29.84 -13.10
C ALA A 221 -17.89 -30.44 -13.65
N LEU A 222 -18.84 -29.61 -14.10
CA LEU A 222 -20.13 -30.09 -14.62
C LEU A 222 -20.01 -30.79 -15.98
N CYS A 223 -19.15 -30.29 -16.87
CA CYS A 223 -18.95 -30.84 -18.22
C CYS A 223 -17.48 -31.24 -18.51
N GLY A 224 -16.61 -31.22 -17.51
CA GLY A 224 -15.20 -31.60 -17.64
C GLY A 224 -14.34 -30.62 -18.46
N GLY A 225 -14.87 -29.43 -18.76
CA GLY A 225 -14.25 -28.49 -19.70
C GLY A 225 -14.45 -28.84 -21.18
N ASP A 226 -15.37 -29.75 -21.49
CA ASP A 226 -15.64 -30.25 -22.85
C ASP A 226 -17.09 -29.92 -23.28
N VAL A 227 -17.35 -29.95 -24.58
CA VAL A 227 -18.67 -29.81 -25.22
C VAL A 227 -19.38 -31.16 -25.41
N ILE A 228 -18.71 -32.28 -25.16
CA ILE A 228 -19.30 -33.62 -25.24
C ILE A 228 -20.41 -33.81 -24.19
N ALA A 229 -21.50 -34.45 -24.60
CA ALA A 229 -22.62 -34.77 -23.72
C ALA A 229 -22.17 -35.68 -22.56
N THR A 230 -22.63 -35.35 -21.35
CA THR A 230 -22.41 -36.17 -20.15
C THR A 230 -23.68 -36.93 -19.79
N SER A 231 -23.62 -37.80 -18.78
CA SER A 231 -24.81 -38.50 -18.28
C SER A 231 -25.90 -37.58 -17.73
N ARG A 232 -25.57 -36.30 -17.44
CA ARG A 232 -26.49 -35.31 -16.85
C ARG A 232 -26.82 -34.15 -17.77
N TYR A 233 -26.00 -33.87 -18.79
CA TYR A 233 -26.13 -32.69 -19.65
C TYR A 233 -25.96 -33.06 -21.12
N SER A 234 -26.83 -32.51 -21.97
CA SER A 234 -26.71 -32.63 -23.42
C SER A 234 -25.53 -31.82 -23.96
N ALA A 235 -25.08 -32.13 -25.19
CA ALA A 235 -23.97 -31.41 -25.84
C ALA A 235 -24.24 -29.89 -25.96
N ALA A 236 -25.48 -29.50 -26.27
CA ALA A 236 -25.86 -28.08 -26.34
C ALA A 236 -25.81 -27.38 -24.97
N GLN A 237 -26.08 -28.11 -23.87
CA GLN A 237 -25.92 -27.57 -22.52
C GLN A 237 -24.44 -27.44 -22.15
N CYS A 238 -23.62 -28.44 -22.48
CA CYS A 238 -22.18 -28.36 -22.22
C CYS A 238 -21.48 -27.29 -23.05
N GLU A 239 -21.88 -27.03 -24.30
CA GLU A 239 -21.42 -25.88 -25.08
C GLU A 239 -21.60 -24.55 -24.33
N ASN A 240 -22.78 -24.33 -23.74
CA ASN A 240 -23.07 -23.11 -22.97
C ASN A 240 -22.30 -23.05 -21.65
N ILE A 241 -22.23 -24.17 -20.92
CA ILE A 241 -21.53 -24.26 -19.63
C ILE A 241 -20.02 -24.04 -19.82
N THR A 242 -19.42 -24.70 -20.80
CA THR A 242 -18.00 -24.59 -21.13
C THR A 242 -17.66 -23.19 -21.69
N SER A 243 -18.55 -22.58 -22.48
CA SER A 243 -18.40 -21.17 -22.87
C SER A 243 -18.42 -20.21 -21.68
N ALA A 244 -19.32 -20.43 -20.71
CA ALA A 244 -19.37 -19.65 -19.48
C ALA A 244 -18.12 -19.88 -18.61
N CYS A 245 -17.64 -21.11 -18.55
CA CYS A 245 -16.40 -21.49 -17.87
C CYS A 245 -15.19 -20.72 -18.45
N ALA A 246 -15.03 -20.72 -19.77
CA ALA A 246 -13.99 -19.96 -20.45
C ALA A 246 -14.12 -18.44 -20.19
N ALA A 247 -15.33 -17.89 -20.27
CA ALA A 247 -15.58 -16.48 -19.97
C ALA A 247 -15.23 -16.10 -18.51
N LEU A 248 -15.46 -16.99 -17.55
CA LEU A 248 -15.07 -16.81 -16.16
C LEU A 248 -13.54 -16.77 -16.01
N GLU A 249 -12.80 -17.61 -16.73
CA GLU A 249 -11.34 -17.59 -16.73
C GLU A 249 -10.79 -16.22 -17.19
N TRP A 250 -11.30 -15.70 -18.32
CA TRP A 250 -10.98 -14.36 -18.80
C TRP A 250 -11.33 -13.28 -17.76
N THR A 251 -12.51 -13.39 -17.15
CA THR A 251 -12.99 -12.43 -16.14
C THR A 251 -12.05 -12.39 -14.93
N ILE A 252 -11.64 -13.55 -14.41
CA ILE A 252 -10.69 -13.66 -13.29
C ILE A 252 -9.34 -13.07 -13.69
N ALA A 253 -8.86 -13.33 -14.91
CA ALA A 253 -7.63 -12.75 -15.42
C ALA A 253 -7.69 -11.21 -15.46
N PHE A 254 -8.80 -10.63 -15.91
CA PHE A 254 -9.01 -9.17 -15.86
C PHE A 254 -9.13 -8.62 -14.44
N LEU A 255 -9.79 -9.35 -13.52
CA LEU A 255 -9.84 -8.98 -12.10
C LEU A 255 -8.46 -8.90 -11.47
N LEU A 256 -7.55 -9.79 -11.86
CA LEU A 256 -6.16 -9.75 -11.40
C LEU A 256 -5.42 -8.48 -11.81
N THR A 257 -5.75 -7.87 -12.95
CA THR A 257 -5.25 -6.53 -13.31
C THR A 257 -5.63 -5.49 -12.26
N PHE A 258 -6.88 -5.48 -11.83
CA PHE A 258 -7.35 -4.55 -10.80
C PHE A 258 -6.68 -4.81 -9.46
N TYR A 259 -6.39 -6.07 -9.14
CA TYR A 259 -5.63 -6.43 -7.95
C TYR A 259 -4.22 -5.82 -7.98
N PHE A 260 -3.47 -5.96 -9.09
CA PHE A 260 -2.16 -5.30 -9.21
C PHE A 260 -2.26 -3.77 -9.16
N ALA A 261 -3.33 -3.18 -9.71
CA ALA A 261 -3.59 -1.76 -9.59
C ALA A 261 -3.81 -1.33 -8.12
N THR A 262 -4.36 -2.19 -7.26
CA THR A 262 -4.46 -1.88 -5.82
C THR A 262 -3.08 -1.78 -5.14
N LEU A 263 -2.09 -2.56 -5.58
CA LEU A 263 -0.71 -2.46 -5.08
C LEU A 263 -0.06 -1.13 -5.47
N VAL A 264 -0.41 -0.58 -6.64
CA VAL A 264 -0.01 0.78 -7.02
C VAL A 264 -0.52 1.79 -6.00
N ALA A 265 -1.78 1.64 -5.58
CA ALA A 265 -2.41 2.52 -4.62
C ALA A 265 -1.76 2.42 -3.22
N ASP A 266 -1.27 1.25 -2.83
CA ASP A 266 -0.60 1.03 -1.54
C ASP A 266 0.82 1.61 -1.51
N LEU A 267 1.55 1.54 -2.62
CA LEU A 267 2.89 2.12 -2.75
C LEU A 267 2.87 3.61 -3.11
N TRP A 268 1.74 4.14 -3.59
CA TRP A 268 1.58 5.55 -3.98
C TRP A 268 2.01 6.57 -2.89
N PRO A 269 1.65 6.39 -1.60
CA PRO A 269 2.03 7.31 -0.53
C PRO A 269 3.54 7.40 -0.30
N ALA A 270 4.32 6.38 -0.69
CA ALA A 270 5.77 6.35 -0.48
C ALA A 270 6.49 7.52 -1.16
N GLY A 271 5.94 8.08 -2.25
CA GLY A 271 6.49 9.28 -2.89
C GLY A 271 6.57 10.48 -1.96
N LYS A 272 5.57 10.65 -1.07
CA LYS A 272 5.46 11.78 -0.13
C LYS A 272 6.44 11.68 1.05
N SER A 273 6.78 10.47 1.47
CA SER A 273 7.73 10.20 2.56
C SER A 273 9.19 10.10 2.09
N SER A 274 9.48 10.42 0.83
CA SER A 274 10.84 10.32 0.30
C SER A 274 11.78 11.37 0.92
N PRO A 275 12.96 10.98 1.44
CA PRO A 275 13.95 11.95 1.94
C PRO A 275 14.41 12.96 0.88
N ARG A 276 14.40 12.56 -0.41
CA ARG A 276 14.69 13.47 -1.53
C ARG A 276 13.59 14.50 -1.72
N TYR A 277 12.33 14.08 -1.62
CA TYR A 277 11.17 14.96 -1.68
C TYR A 277 11.21 15.96 -0.52
N MET A 278 11.36 15.47 0.72
CA MET A 278 11.40 16.30 1.93
C MET A 278 12.54 17.34 1.88
N ARG A 279 13.75 16.94 1.47
CA ARG A 279 14.88 17.88 1.30
C ARG A 279 14.64 18.92 0.20
N ARG A 280 13.93 18.58 -0.87
CA ARG A 280 13.65 19.52 -1.97
C ARG A 280 12.52 20.47 -1.60
N LEU A 281 11.52 19.99 -0.86
CA LEU A 281 10.45 20.80 -0.28
C LEU A 281 11.02 21.80 0.74
N ALA A 282 11.85 21.34 1.67
CA ALA A 282 12.53 22.18 2.67
C ALA A 282 13.33 23.33 2.03
N ARG A 283 14.14 23.03 1.00
CA ARG A 283 14.90 24.03 0.24
C ARG A 283 14.05 24.97 -0.59
N TRP A 284 12.86 24.54 -1.01
CA TRP A 284 11.93 25.42 -1.70
C TRP A 284 11.31 26.40 -0.71
N GLN A 285 10.91 25.93 0.47
CA GLN A 285 10.37 26.76 1.55
C GLN A 285 11.37 27.80 2.06
N GLU A 286 12.63 27.41 2.29
CA GLU A 286 13.71 28.35 2.70
C GLU A 286 13.91 29.49 1.69
N ARG A 287 13.69 29.23 0.40
CA ARG A 287 13.83 30.23 -0.66
C ARG A 287 12.60 31.12 -0.86
N HIS A 288 11.43 30.69 -0.40
CA HIS A 288 10.15 31.37 -0.65
C HIS A 288 9.47 31.68 0.68
N GLY A 289 10.25 32.18 1.65
CA GLY A 289 9.84 32.43 3.02
C GLY A 289 8.41 32.92 3.13
N GLU A 290 7.66 32.24 4.00
CA GLU A 290 6.25 32.48 4.34
C GLU A 290 5.20 31.91 3.38
N GLY A 291 4.38 31.02 3.94
CA GLY A 291 3.18 30.53 3.29
C GLY A 291 2.48 29.52 4.18
N ASP A 292 3.10 28.35 4.36
CA ASP A 292 2.62 27.25 5.18
C ASP A 292 3.82 26.29 5.43
N ASP A 293 4.05 25.89 6.68
CA ASP A 293 5.10 24.90 6.99
C ASP A 293 4.60 23.47 6.73
N PHE A 294 4.75 23.04 5.49
CA PHE A 294 4.38 21.70 5.03
C PHE A 294 5.26 20.56 5.57
N THR A 295 6.45 20.88 6.10
CA THR A 295 7.38 19.90 6.69
C THR A 295 7.13 19.71 8.19
N GLY A 296 6.37 20.62 8.80
CA GLY A 296 6.12 20.66 10.22
C GLY A 296 7.35 21.08 11.03
N ARG A 297 8.38 21.76 10.51
CA ARG A 297 9.50 22.31 11.31
C ARG A 297 9.05 23.13 12.53
N LYS A 298 8.05 23.99 12.40
CA LYS A 298 7.36 24.64 13.53
C LYS A 298 6.58 23.63 14.39
N ALA A 299 6.01 22.60 13.79
CA ALA A 299 5.34 21.50 14.49
C ALA A 299 6.32 20.55 15.24
N PHE A 300 7.58 20.46 14.84
CA PHE A 300 8.65 19.73 15.55
C PHE A 300 9.00 20.46 16.85
N GLU A 301 8.98 21.81 16.82
CA GLU A 301 9.19 22.65 18.00
C GLU A 301 7.97 22.67 18.94
N THR A 302 6.74 22.65 18.40
CA THR A 302 5.52 22.71 19.23
C THR A 302 4.97 21.35 19.67
N HIS A 303 5.24 20.26 18.92
CA HIS A 303 4.69 18.91 19.15
C HIS A 303 5.71 17.81 18.85
N PRO A 304 6.82 17.70 19.62
CA PRO A 304 7.88 16.73 19.39
C PRO A 304 7.41 15.26 19.45
N GLU A 305 6.33 14.96 20.16
CA GLU A 305 5.69 13.65 20.30
C GLU A 305 5.24 13.03 18.97
N ASN A 306 4.87 13.86 18.00
CA ASN A 306 4.38 13.42 16.70
C ASN A 306 5.50 12.90 15.78
N TRP A 307 6.76 13.11 16.17
CA TRP A 307 7.93 12.89 15.34
C TRP A 307 8.96 11.92 15.91
N MET A 308 8.68 11.35 17.08
CA MET A 308 9.44 10.22 17.64
C MET A 308 9.47 9.05 16.66
N THR A 309 10.60 8.35 16.51
CA THR A 309 10.65 7.09 15.76
C THR A 309 9.73 6.05 16.38
N ALA A 310 9.34 5.00 15.65
CA ALA A 310 8.47 3.96 16.20
C ALA A 310 9.04 3.33 17.49
N GLU A 311 10.36 3.20 17.57
CA GLU A 311 11.10 2.75 18.75
C GLU A 311 11.01 3.75 19.91
N GLN A 312 11.26 5.04 19.66
CA GLN A 312 11.15 6.10 20.67
C GLN A 312 9.72 6.28 21.19
N ARG A 313 8.72 6.15 20.31
CA ARG A 313 7.30 6.20 20.64
C ARG A 313 6.89 4.99 21.49
N ALA A 314 7.39 3.79 21.13
CA ALA A 314 7.15 2.58 21.89
C ALA A 314 7.80 2.66 23.28
N GLU A 315 9.04 3.14 23.39
CA GLU A 315 9.71 3.36 24.67
C GLU A 315 9.00 4.41 25.53
N ALA A 316 8.60 5.54 24.95
CA ALA A 316 7.90 6.60 25.68
C ALA A 316 6.56 6.08 26.24
N MET A 317 5.79 5.35 25.43
CA MET A 317 4.53 4.74 25.84
C MET A 317 4.73 3.63 26.89
N GLN A 318 5.80 2.85 26.79
CA GLN A 318 6.12 1.79 27.75
C GLN A 318 6.53 2.37 29.11
N ARG A 319 7.34 3.44 29.11
CA ARG A 319 7.67 4.20 30.33
C ARG A 319 6.44 4.85 30.96
N GLU A 320 5.52 5.37 30.13
CA GLU A 320 4.27 5.95 30.61
C GLU A 320 3.38 4.92 31.30
N MET A 321 3.24 3.72 30.72
CA MET A 321 2.50 2.62 31.33
C MET A 321 3.09 2.18 32.68
N GLU A 322 4.42 2.11 32.78
CA GLU A 322 5.10 1.75 34.04
C GLU A 322 4.92 2.81 35.13
N ALA A 323 4.97 4.09 34.79
CA ALA A 323 4.77 5.16 35.76
C ALA A 323 3.33 5.20 36.29
N ARG A 324 2.34 4.94 35.43
CA ARG A 324 0.92 4.81 35.83
C ARG A 324 0.72 3.63 36.79
N ASN A 325 1.38 2.50 36.54
CA ASN A 325 1.36 1.34 37.44
C ASN A 325 2.05 1.61 38.79
N ARG A 326 3.00 2.56 38.84
CA ARG A 326 3.65 3.04 40.06
C ARG A 326 2.93 4.22 40.73
N GLY A 327 1.77 4.64 40.20
CA GLY A 327 0.98 5.75 40.75
C GLY A 327 1.61 7.14 40.57
N GLN A 328 2.54 7.30 39.62
CA GLN A 328 3.23 8.56 39.35
C GLN A 328 2.52 9.32 38.22
N SER A 329 2.20 10.61 38.43
CA SER A 329 1.69 11.48 37.37
C SER A 329 2.86 11.96 36.50
N ILE A 330 2.86 11.62 35.21
CA ILE A 330 3.81 12.17 34.24
C ILE A 330 3.19 13.43 33.63
N ASP A 331 3.89 14.54 33.75
CA ASP A 331 3.63 15.75 32.97
C ASP A 331 4.43 15.64 31.65
N THR A 332 3.75 15.25 30.57
CA THR A 332 4.36 14.79 29.31
C THR A 332 5.14 15.89 28.57
N THR A 333 5.07 17.13 29.03
CA THR A 333 5.63 18.30 28.34
C THR A 333 7.11 18.58 28.67
N GLN A 334 7.66 18.02 29.76
CA GLN A 334 9.00 18.42 30.24
C GLN A 334 10.08 17.32 30.24
N THR A 335 9.72 16.04 30.26
CA THR A 335 10.71 14.98 30.59
C THR A 335 11.43 14.39 29.38
N ALA A 336 10.96 14.62 28.15
CA ALA A 336 11.64 14.16 26.94
C ALA A 336 12.78 15.10 26.48
N ILE A 337 12.82 16.34 26.99
CA ILE A 337 13.67 17.41 26.43
C ILE A 337 15.04 17.48 27.15
N GLY A 338 15.16 16.95 28.38
CA GLY A 338 16.35 17.16 29.21
C GLY A 338 17.65 16.51 28.72
N ASN A 339 17.61 15.33 28.10
CA ASN A 339 18.83 14.51 27.94
C ASN A 339 19.23 14.15 26.50
N ALA A 340 18.45 14.53 25.48
CA ALA A 340 18.74 14.12 24.10
C ALA A 340 19.31 15.24 23.19
N TYR A 341 19.19 16.52 23.56
CA TYR A 341 19.52 17.62 22.63
C TYR A 341 20.38 18.76 23.19
N LEU A 342 20.70 18.79 24.48
CA LEU A 342 21.59 19.80 25.04
C LEU A 342 22.89 19.16 25.52
N GLY A 343 23.89 19.15 24.64
CA GLY A 343 25.27 19.03 25.08
C GLY A 343 25.63 20.19 26.00
N ASN A 344 26.12 19.86 27.20
CA ASN A 344 26.88 20.69 28.14
C ASN A 344 26.47 22.18 28.25
N GLY A 345 25.57 22.47 29.18
CA GLY A 345 25.34 23.82 29.74
C GLY A 345 24.81 23.70 31.18
N PRO A 346 25.08 24.67 32.08
CA PRO A 346 24.95 24.47 33.52
C PRO A 346 23.48 24.35 33.95
N VAL A 347 23.25 23.42 34.86
CA VAL A 347 21.97 23.13 35.51
C VAL A 347 21.51 24.38 36.27
N VAL A 348 20.38 24.96 35.85
CA VAL A 348 19.67 25.99 36.64
C VAL A 348 18.71 25.26 37.58
N ASP A 349 19.08 25.22 38.86
CA ASP A 349 18.25 24.71 39.94
C ASP A 349 17.03 25.63 40.14
N THR A 350 15.83 25.09 39.91
CA THR A 350 14.57 25.80 40.16
C THR A 350 13.82 25.10 41.28
N THR A 351 14.31 25.25 42.51
CA THR A 351 13.53 24.99 43.71
C THR A 351 12.55 26.16 43.95
N PRO A 352 11.24 25.90 44.14
CA PRO A 352 10.28 26.96 44.41
C PRO A 352 10.40 27.43 45.87
N ARG A 353 10.73 28.70 46.03
CA ARG A 353 10.84 29.42 47.31
C ARG A 353 9.43 29.60 47.90
N MET A 354 9.11 28.86 48.97
CA MET A 354 7.89 29.11 49.77
C MET A 354 7.94 30.51 50.39
N SER A 355 6.95 31.33 50.04
CA SER A 355 6.60 32.58 50.71
C SER A 355 5.87 32.25 52.01
N THR A 356 6.53 32.38 53.16
CA THR A 356 5.85 32.43 54.46
C THR A 356 5.64 33.87 54.88
N ALA A 357 4.37 34.20 55.08
CA ALA A 357 3.87 35.50 55.49
C ALA A 357 4.38 35.88 56.89
N SER A 358 4.63 37.17 57.08
CA SER A 358 4.99 37.78 58.36
C SER A 358 3.80 37.79 59.32
N ASN A 359 3.99 37.30 60.54
CA ASN A 359 3.15 37.62 61.68
C ASN A 359 4.04 38.13 62.81
N ALA A 360 3.91 39.42 63.12
CA ALA A 360 4.51 40.06 64.28
C ALA A 360 3.69 39.74 65.55
N PRO A 361 4.32 39.51 66.70
CA PRO A 361 3.62 39.54 67.99
C PRO A 361 3.77 40.90 68.68
N MET A 362 2.63 41.39 69.17
CA MET A 362 2.48 42.51 70.11
C MET A 362 3.24 42.28 71.42
N MET A 363 3.90 43.33 71.91
CA MET A 363 4.26 43.49 73.31
C MET A 363 3.03 43.66 74.22
N LYS A 364 2.98 42.86 75.29
CA LYS A 364 2.50 43.18 76.66
C LYS A 364 3.43 42.37 77.57
N GLY A 365 4.26 42.93 78.45
CA GLY A 365 3.95 43.82 79.55
C GLY A 365 4.24 43.07 80.85
N VAL A 366 5.38 43.39 81.47
CA VAL A 366 5.71 43.64 82.90
C VAL A 366 7.23 43.60 83.03
#